data_AF-U1PU05-F1
#
_entry.id   AF-U1PU05-F1
#
_cell.length_a   1.000
_cell.length_b   1.000
_cell.length_c   1.000
_cell.angle_alpha   90.00
_cell.angle_beta   90.00
_cell.angle_gamma   90.00
#
_symmetry.space_group_name_H-M   'P 1'
#
loop_
_entity.id
_entity.type
_entity.pdbx_description
1 polymer ?
#
loop_
_entity_poly.entity_id
_entity_poly.type
_entity_poly.pdbx_seq_one_letter_code
_entity_poly.pdbx_strand_id
1 'polypeptide(L)'
;MASQSAVVDHLSEAELFERWSDRWDHFLDDFSAASSSATVSERLRDKVKSGNAERAIAGGHEGREILELLQNARDAIPGDTDGGRVYVGVYDEGVLVANTGHPFDMFDPDVEDAVTMIGESSKGNSDQEIGHKGVGLKSILATGDAFEIWTRHESATNETLRVRLSRSYVTAALLSSLGYDTTGFDLRGAVSNEAIQSLTTASNADQRTEELTQDAREDIGKLPLFDFPVPLTTASGTDDPVADRASALLTGDVDEWYGDPFRTAVFVEYEDTEWRDLLEAFDIPLPESSDRGSAGRISRRRLTAKTRRVKR
;
A
#
# COMPACT_ATOMS: atom_id res chain seq x y z
N MET A 1 2.65 -22.55 -36.76
CA MET A 1 3.39 -22.66 -35.49
C MET A 1 2.43 -22.17 -34.42
N ALA A 2 1.90 -23.09 -33.61
CA ALA A 2 1.03 -22.73 -32.50
C ALA A 2 1.92 -22.18 -31.37
N SER A 3 1.66 -20.93 -30.96
CA SER A 3 2.28 -20.35 -29.78
C SER A 3 1.82 -21.17 -28.59
N GLN A 4 2.75 -21.81 -27.89
CA GLN A 4 2.47 -22.40 -26.59
C GLN A 4 2.13 -21.23 -25.66
N SER A 5 0.85 -21.08 -25.31
CA SER A 5 0.44 -20.24 -24.19
C SER A 5 1.11 -20.86 -22.97
N ALA A 6 2.10 -20.16 -22.40
CA ALA A 6 2.61 -20.54 -21.09
C ALA A 6 1.41 -20.51 -20.14
N VAL A 7 1.07 -21.66 -19.56
CA VAL A 7 0.11 -21.73 -18.48
C VAL A 7 0.81 -21.05 -17.31
N VAL A 8 0.45 -19.79 -17.04
CA VAL A 8 0.87 -19.11 -15.81
C VAL A 8 0.14 -19.83 -14.68
N ASP A 9 0.90 -20.49 -13.81
CA ASP A 9 0.35 -21.18 -12.65
C ASP A 9 -0.08 -20.10 -11.65
N HIS A 10 -1.38 -19.81 -11.59
CA HIS A 10 -1.92 -18.81 -10.67
C HIS A 10 -2.00 -19.44 -9.27
N LEU A 11 -1.63 -18.67 -8.27
CA LEU A 11 -1.87 -19.01 -6.87
C LEU A 11 -3.38 -19.11 -6.63
N SER A 12 -3.79 -20.09 -5.83
CA SER A 12 -5.08 -20.02 -5.16
C SER A 12 -5.05 -18.90 -4.11
N GLU A 13 -6.23 -18.45 -3.68
CA GLU A 13 -6.36 -17.47 -2.60
C GLU A 13 -5.70 -17.94 -1.30
N ALA A 14 -5.82 -19.23 -0.99
CA ALA A 14 -5.16 -19.83 0.17
C ALA A 14 -3.64 -19.74 0.07
N GLU A 15 -3.04 -20.07 -1.09
CA GLU A 15 -1.59 -19.98 -1.30
C GLU A 15 -1.09 -18.53 -1.29
N LEU A 16 -1.85 -17.59 -1.86
CA LEU A 16 -1.54 -16.17 -1.81
C LEU A 16 -1.52 -15.66 -0.36
N PHE A 17 -2.54 -16.01 0.42
CA PHE A 17 -2.64 -15.60 1.82
C PHE A 17 -1.61 -16.29 2.70
N GLU A 18 -1.28 -17.56 2.44
CA GLU A 18 -0.19 -18.27 3.11
C GLU A 18 1.16 -17.57 2.88
N ARG A 19 1.47 -17.21 1.62
CA ARG A 19 2.68 -16.42 1.29
C ARG A 19 2.75 -15.11 2.06
N TRP A 20 1.62 -14.40 2.16
CA TRP A 20 1.58 -13.15 2.94
C TRP A 20 1.73 -13.42 4.43
N SER A 21 0.99 -14.35 5.01
CA SER A 21 1.11 -14.66 6.44
C SER A 21 2.51 -15.13 6.82
N ASP A 22 3.16 -15.93 5.97
CA ASP A 22 4.54 -16.40 6.18
C ASP A 22 5.53 -15.24 6.18
N ARG A 23 5.34 -14.25 5.28
CA ARG A 23 6.16 -13.04 5.22
C ARG A 23 5.99 -12.17 6.47
N TRP A 24 4.76 -12.04 6.96
CA TRP A 24 4.45 -11.35 8.21
C TRP A 24 5.09 -12.04 9.41
N ASP A 25 4.90 -13.36 9.53
CA ASP A 25 5.43 -14.19 10.62
C ASP A 25 6.96 -14.17 10.65
N HIS A 26 7.62 -14.43 9.52
CA HIS A 26 9.09 -14.38 9.42
C HIS A 26 9.65 -13.01 9.83
N PHE A 27 8.98 -11.93 9.47
CA PHE A 27 9.43 -10.60 9.86
C PHE A 27 9.28 -10.38 11.37
N LEU A 28 8.14 -10.76 11.95
CA LEU A 28 7.82 -10.46 13.35
C LEU A 28 8.45 -11.42 14.36
N ASP A 29 8.79 -12.66 13.98
CA ASP A 29 9.44 -13.67 14.85
C ASP A 29 10.79 -13.17 15.41
N ASP A 30 11.40 -12.24 14.70
CA ASP A 30 12.63 -11.56 15.11
C ASP A 30 12.42 -10.47 16.16
N PHE A 31 11.20 -10.23 16.65
CA PHE A 31 10.92 -9.15 17.60
C PHE A 31 10.20 -9.65 18.84
N SER A 32 10.63 -9.15 19.99
CA SER A 32 10.02 -9.45 21.29
C SER A 32 10.22 -8.29 22.26
N ALA A 33 9.45 -8.27 23.35
CA ALA A 33 9.57 -7.25 24.40
C ALA A 33 11.00 -7.09 24.94
N ALA A 34 11.76 -8.18 25.01
CA ALA A 34 13.14 -8.20 25.48
C ALA A 34 14.19 -7.67 24.47
N SER A 35 13.79 -7.35 23.23
CA SER A 35 14.72 -6.94 22.16
C SER A 35 15.31 -5.56 22.43
N SER A 36 16.62 -5.44 22.66
CA SER A 36 17.22 -4.11 22.85
C SER A 36 17.02 -3.19 21.63
N SER A 37 16.97 -1.87 21.80
CA SER A 37 16.80 -0.92 20.70
C SER A 37 17.89 -1.05 19.61
N ALA A 38 19.12 -1.42 19.99
CA ALA A 38 20.19 -1.70 19.04
C ALA A 38 19.89 -2.94 18.18
N THR A 39 19.38 -4.01 18.81
CA THR A 39 18.94 -5.23 18.11
C THR A 39 17.77 -4.95 17.19
N VAL A 40 16.81 -4.13 17.62
CA VAL A 40 15.69 -3.70 16.78
C VAL A 40 16.18 -3.00 15.52
N SER A 41 17.06 -2.00 15.66
CA SER A 41 17.62 -1.26 14.52
C SER A 41 18.43 -2.18 13.58
N GLU A 42 19.20 -3.11 14.14
CA GLU A 42 19.95 -4.09 13.35
C GLU A 42 19.03 -4.97 12.50
N ARG A 43 17.96 -5.50 13.09
CA ARG A 43 16.97 -6.37 12.42
C ARG A 43 16.12 -5.61 11.40
N LEU A 44 15.81 -4.34 11.65
CA LEU A 44 15.06 -3.51 10.71
C LEU A 44 15.88 -3.08 9.49
N ARG A 45 17.21 -3.23 9.50
CA ARG A 45 18.11 -2.69 8.48
C ARG A 45 17.69 -3.03 7.05
N ASP A 46 17.29 -4.27 6.78
CA ASP A 46 16.93 -4.69 5.42
C ASP A 46 15.56 -4.14 5.00
N LYS A 47 14.57 -4.12 5.90
CA LYS A 47 13.27 -3.47 5.63
C LYS A 47 13.39 -1.95 5.50
N VAL A 48 14.27 -1.31 6.27
CA VAL A 48 14.60 0.12 6.11
C VAL A 48 15.22 0.38 4.73
N LYS A 49 16.06 -0.52 4.20
CA LYS A 49 16.57 -0.40 2.82
C LYS A 49 15.44 -0.49 1.81
N SER A 50 14.53 -1.46 1.93
CA SER A 50 13.38 -1.61 1.03
C SER A 50 12.49 -0.36 1.06
N GLY A 51 12.11 0.13 2.25
CA GLY A 51 11.32 1.36 2.39
C GLY A 51 12.03 2.62 1.90
N ASN A 52 13.37 2.69 2.02
CA ASN A 52 14.15 3.77 1.40
C ASN A 52 14.16 3.68 -0.12
N ALA A 53 14.22 2.46 -0.68
CA ALA A 53 14.19 2.24 -2.12
C ALA A 53 12.82 2.61 -2.70
N GLU A 54 11.71 2.23 -2.04
CA GLU A 54 10.35 2.68 -2.40
C GLU A 54 10.28 4.22 -2.45
N ARG A 55 10.74 4.91 -1.40
CA ARG A 55 10.76 6.38 -1.35
C ARG A 55 11.63 7.02 -2.43
N ALA A 56 12.77 6.41 -2.76
CA ALA A 56 13.65 6.89 -3.82
C ALA A 56 13.00 6.77 -5.20
N ILE A 57 12.25 5.69 -5.44
CA ILE A 57 11.45 5.50 -6.66
C ILE A 57 10.34 6.56 -6.72
N ALA A 58 9.62 6.80 -5.62
CA ALA A 58 8.57 7.80 -5.51
C ALA A 58 9.03 9.22 -5.92
N GLY A 59 10.19 9.68 -5.41
CA GLY A 59 10.69 11.03 -5.69
C GLY A 59 11.02 11.32 -7.16
N GLY A 60 11.13 10.31 -8.03
CA GLY A 60 11.38 10.47 -9.47
C GLY A 60 10.14 10.80 -10.31
N HIS A 61 8.94 10.70 -9.73
CA HIS A 61 7.67 10.69 -10.47
C HIS A 61 6.67 11.80 -10.07
N GLU A 62 7.11 12.81 -9.31
CA GLU A 62 6.24 13.90 -8.82
C GLU A 62 5.44 14.60 -9.94
N GLY A 63 4.12 14.70 -9.77
CA GLY A 63 3.20 15.47 -10.61
C GLY A 63 2.58 14.72 -11.80
N ARG A 64 2.74 13.40 -11.90
CA ARG A 64 2.15 12.56 -12.97
C ARG A 64 1.28 11.42 -12.46
N GLU A 65 1.00 11.38 -11.19
CA GLU A 65 0.56 10.18 -10.52
C GLU A 65 -0.88 9.78 -10.92
N ILE A 66 -1.79 10.75 -10.97
CA ILE A 66 -3.16 10.52 -11.48
C ILE A 66 -3.12 10.13 -12.96
N LEU A 67 -2.21 10.70 -13.75
CA LEU A 67 -2.08 10.36 -15.16
C LEU A 67 -1.57 8.93 -15.36
N GLU A 68 -0.73 8.44 -14.45
CA GLU A 68 -0.21 7.08 -14.49
C GLU A 68 -1.25 6.07 -14.00
N LEU A 69 -2.02 6.37 -12.94
CA LEU A 69 -3.18 5.57 -12.56
C LEU A 69 -4.18 5.44 -13.71
N LEU A 70 -4.47 6.55 -14.39
CA LEU A 70 -5.34 6.57 -15.56
C LEU A 70 -4.77 5.77 -16.73
N GLN A 71 -3.46 5.83 -16.95
CA GLN A 71 -2.79 5.02 -17.97
C GLN A 71 -2.87 3.54 -17.64
N ASN A 72 -2.60 3.14 -16.39
CA ASN A 72 -2.74 1.75 -15.93
C ASN A 72 -4.18 1.26 -16.12
N ALA A 73 -5.17 2.07 -15.74
CA ALA A 73 -6.59 1.77 -15.93
C ALA A 73 -6.97 1.62 -17.41
N ARG A 74 -6.42 2.46 -18.29
CA ARG A 74 -6.60 2.37 -19.74
C ARG A 74 -5.94 1.12 -20.31
N ASP A 75 -4.71 0.83 -19.91
CA ASP A 75 -3.90 -0.26 -20.47
C ASP A 75 -4.44 -1.63 -20.07
N ALA A 76 -5.17 -1.71 -18.96
CA ALA A 76 -5.95 -2.89 -18.60
C ALA A 76 -7.10 -3.16 -19.59
N ILE A 77 -7.61 -2.16 -20.30
CA ILE A 77 -8.73 -2.31 -21.24
C ILE A 77 -8.19 -2.79 -22.61
N PRO A 78 -8.62 -3.96 -23.12
CA PRO A 78 -8.19 -4.44 -24.43
C PRO A 78 -8.61 -3.49 -25.55
N GLY A 79 -7.68 -3.22 -26.49
CA GLY A 79 -7.90 -2.25 -27.56
C GLY A 79 -8.99 -2.62 -28.58
N ASP A 80 -9.46 -3.86 -28.57
CA ASP A 80 -10.56 -4.39 -29.39
C ASP A 80 -11.91 -4.45 -28.64
N THR A 81 -11.97 -3.96 -27.40
CA THR A 81 -13.22 -3.92 -26.62
C THR A 81 -14.03 -2.66 -26.97
N ASP A 82 -15.17 -2.86 -27.62
CA ASP A 82 -16.19 -1.81 -27.77
C ASP A 82 -16.88 -1.57 -26.41
N GLY A 83 -16.40 -0.58 -25.65
CA GLY A 83 -17.08 -0.10 -24.44
C GLY A 83 -16.34 -0.21 -23.12
N GLY A 84 -15.01 -0.40 -23.12
CA GLY A 84 -14.22 -0.32 -21.89
C GLY A 84 -14.30 1.05 -21.22
N ARG A 85 -14.36 1.07 -19.89
CA ARG A 85 -14.58 2.28 -19.09
C ARG A 85 -13.55 2.44 -18.00
N VAL A 86 -13.23 3.71 -17.75
CA VAL A 86 -12.45 4.15 -16.58
C VAL A 86 -13.35 5.06 -15.75
N TYR A 87 -13.44 4.77 -14.46
CA TYR A 87 -14.08 5.62 -13.45
C TYR A 87 -13.01 6.34 -12.65
N VAL A 88 -13.25 7.62 -12.35
CA VAL A 88 -12.42 8.42 -11.45
C VAL A 88 -13.33 9.09 -10.43
N GLY A 89 -13.15 8.77 -9.15
CA GLY A 89 -13.77 9.45 -8.03
C GLY A 89 -12.71 10.25 -7.28
N VAL A 90 -13.00 11.52 -6.99
CA VAL A 90 -12.13 12.39 -6.19
C VAL A 90 -12.82 12.62 -4.85
N TYR A 91 -12.12 12.29 -3.78
CA TYR A 91 -12.55 12.38 -2.39
C TYR A 91 -11.65 13.38 -1.66
N ASP A 92 -12.03 13.77 -0.44
CA ASP A 92 -11.19 14.67 0.36
C ASP A 92 -9.90 13.96 0.80
N GLU A 93 -9.99 12.67 1.05
CA GLU A 93 -8.96 11.77 1.56
C GLU A 93 -8.13 11.09 0.47
N GLY A 94 -8.57 11.10 -0.80
CA GLY A 94 -7.84 10.43 -1.88
C GLY A 94 -8.54 10.37 -3.23
N VAL A 95 -8.03 9.52 -4.11
CA VAL A 95 -8.59 9.29 -5.46
C VAL A 95 -8.85 7.80 -5.69
N LEU A 96 -10.06 7.50 -6.14
CA LEU A 96 -10.47 6.17 -6.58
C LEU A 96 -10.43 6.09 -8.11
N VAL A 97 -9.65 5.17 -8.67
CA VAL A 97 -9.63 4.88 -10.11
C VAL A 97 -10.06 3.44 -10.33
N ALA A 98 -11.05 3.20 -11.18
CA ALA A 98 -11.50 1.85 -11.52
C ALA A 98 -11.56 1.65 -13.03
N ASN A 99 -11.37 0.41 -13.48
CA ASN A 99 -11.55 0.05 -14.89
C ASN A 99 -12.34 -1.26 -15.09
N THR A 100 -12.97 -1.39 -16.26
CA THR A 100 -13.69 -2.59 -16.70
C THR A 100 -12.80 -3.56 -17.49
N GLY A 101 -11.49 -3.28 -17.56
CA GLY A 101 -10.51 -4.07 -18.31
C GLY A 101 -10.10 -5.35 -17.57
N HIS A 102 -8.89 -5.83 -17.83
CA HIS A 102 -8.35 -6.98 -17.12
C HIS A 102 -8.25 -6.74 -15.60
N PRO A 103 -8.58 -7.75 -14.78
CA PRO A 103 -8.39 -7.66 -13.33
C PRO A 103 -6.91 -7.46 -12.98
N PHE A 104 -6.65 -6.74 -11.91
CA PHE A 104 -5.32 -6.70 -11.30
C PHE A 104 -5.05 -8.06 -10.67
N ASP A 105 -4.04 -8.74 -11.17
CA ASP A 105 -3.83 -10.16 -10.90
C ASP A 105 -2.76 -10.40 -9.83
N MET A 106 -3.15 -10.26 -8.56
CA MET A 106 -2.29 -10.63 -7.43
C MET A 106 -2.10 -12.15 -7.30
N PHE A 107 -2.81 -12.96 -8.08
CA PHE A 107 -2.69 -14.41 -8.07
C PHE A 107 -1.57 -14.89 -9.00
N ASP A 108 -1.15 -14.06 -9.97
CA ASP A 108 0.12 -14.28 -10.68
C ASP A 108 1.30 -14.03 -9.71
N PRO A 109 2.12 -15.05 -9.39
CA PRO A 109 3.26 -14.89 -8.50
C PRO A 109 4.22 -13.78 -8.93
N ASP A 110 4.39 -13.58 -10.24
CA ASP A 110 5.29 -12.55 -10.76
C ASP A 110 4.74 -11.13 -10.50
N VAL A 111 3.42 -10.96 -10.51
CA VAL A 111 2.76 -9.69 -10.19
C VAL A 111 2.81 -9.45 -8.67
N GLU A 112 2.51 -10.46 -7.86
CA GLU A 112 2.63 -10.41 -6.40
C GLU A 112 4.07 -10.03 -5.98
N ASP A 113 5.06 -10.69 -6.56
CA ASP A 113 6.48 -10.41 -6.35
C ASP A 113 6.83 -8.98 -6.77
N ALA A 114 6.35 -8.53 -7.93
CA ALA A 114 6.59 -7.18 -8.43
C ALA A 114 5.98 -6.09 -7.54
N VAL A 115 4.87 -6.38 -6.85
CA VAL A 115 4.23 -5.47 -5.89
C VAL A 115 4.97 -5.47 -4.56
N THR A 116 5.28 -6.65 -4.02
CA THR A 116 5.74 -6.80 -2.63
C THR A 116 7.25 -6.74 -2.44
N MET A 117 8.02 -6.77 -3.53
CA MET A 117 9.49 -6.66 -3.49
C MET A 117 9.98 -5.38 -4.18
N ILE A 118 9.21 -4.30 -4.13
CA ILE A 118 9.59 -3.03 -4.75
C ILE A 118 10.86 -2.49 -4.10
N GLY A 119 11.93 -2.40 -4.89
CA GLY A 119 13.24 -1.92 -4.44
C GLY A 119 14.23 -3.04 -4.12
N GLU A 120 13.78 -4.30 -4.04
CA GLU A 120 14.65 -5.48 -3.96
C GLU A 120 15.11 -5.89 -5.37
N SER A 121 15.73 -4.98 -6.12
CA SER A 121 16.37 -5.37 -7.37
C SER A 121 17.64 -6.16 -7.05
N SER A 122 17.54 -7.49 -7.04
CA SER A 122 18.70 -8.37 -7.11
C SER A 122 19.47 -8.07 -8.41
N LYS A 123 20.79 -7.90 -8.30
CA LYS A 123 21.69 -7.74 -9.43
C LYS A 123 21.59 -8.98 -10.32
N GLY A 124 20.78 -8.93 -11.37
CA GLY A 124 20.76 -9.94 -12.42
C GLY A 124 19.37 -10.30 -12.89
N ASN A 125 18.69 -9.37 -13.57
CA ASN A 125 17.83 -9.61 -14.73
C ASN A 125 17.18 -8.27 -15.11
N SER A 126 17.89 -7.52 -15.95
CA SER A 126 17.45 -6.22 -16.49
C SER A 126 16.33 -6.30 -17.51
N ASP A 127 15.79 -7.50 -17.78
CA ASP A 127 14.77 -7.71 -18.82
C ASP A 127 13.35 -7.85 -18.27
N GLN A 128 13.16 -7.84 -16.95
CA GLN A 128 11.84 -7.68 -16.33
C GLN A 128 11.53 -6.20 -16.13
N GLU A 129 11.35 -5.48 -17.24
CA GLU A 129 10.72 -4.16 -17.17
C GLU A 129 9.29 -4.35 -16.68
N ILE A 130 9.07 -3.95 -15.43
CA ILE A 130 7.78 -3.92 -14.70
C ILE A 130 6.65 -3.24 -15.52
N GLY A 131 7.01 -2.41 -16.51
CA GLY A 131 6.07 -1.82 -17.48
C GLY A 131 5.43 -2.80 -18.47
N HIS A 132 6.01 -3.99 -18.70
CA HIS A 132 5.44 -5.00 -19.61
C HIS A 132 4.41 -5.93 -18.97
N LYS A 133 4.33 -5.97 -17.63
CA LYS A 133 3.35 -6.77 -16.88
C LYS A 133 2.18 -5.93 -16.32
N GLY A 134 2.08 -4.66 -16.70
CA GLY A 134 1.00 -3.76 -16.26
C GLY A 134 1.12 -3.26 -14.81
N VAL A 135 2.24 -3.50 -14.14
CA VAL A 135 2.43 -3.15 -12.73
C VAL A 135 3.08 -1.77 -12.63
N GLY A 136 2.38 -0.72 -13.09
CA GLY A 136 2.82 0.68 -12.99
C GLY A 136 2.94 1.23 -11.55
N LEU A 137 3.08 0.38 -10.53
CA LEU A 137 3.10 0.76 -9.11
C LEU A 137 4.24 1.73 -8.76
N LYS A 138 5.38 1.65 -9.46
CA LYS A 138 6.53 2.53 -9.23
C LYS A 138 6.19 4.01 -9.32
N SER A 139 5.20 4.34 -10.12
CA SER A 139 4.90 5.70 -10.50
C SER A 139 3.74 6.28 -9.65
N ILE A 140 2.89 5.38 -9.13
CA ILE A 140 1.84 5.67 -8.14
C ILE A 140 2.41 5.94 -6.73
N LEU A 141 3.60 5.41 -6.43
CA LEU A 141 4.33 5.55 -5.15
C LEU A 141 4.54 6.99 -4.67
N ALA A 142 4.50 7.97 -5.57
CA ALA A 142 4.74 9.37 -5.25
C ALA A 142 3.55 10.08 -4.57
N THR A 143 2.36 9.48 -4.57
CA THR A 143 1.10 10.23 -4.37
C THR A 143 0.45 10.08 -3.00
N GLY A 144 0.62 8.93 -2.36
CA GLY A 144 -0.21 8.53 -1.23
C GLY A 144 0.55 7.72 -0.19
N ASP A 145 0.06 7.81 1.04
CA ASP A 145 0.63 7.12 2.20
C ASP A 145 0.09 5.69 2.34
N ALA A 146 -1.08 5.40 1.75
CA ALA A 146 -1.69 4.08 1.70
C ALA A 146 -2.43 3.82 0.36
N PHE A 147 -2.58 2.55 0.03
CA PHE A 147 -3.28 2.08 -1.16
C PHE A 147 -4.27 0.99 -0.82
N GLU A 148 -5.38 0.97 -1.53
CA GLU A 148 -6.36 -0.09 -1.41
C GLU A 148 -6.82 -0.56 -2.77
N ILE A 149 -6.80 -1.87 -2.99
CA ILE A 149 -7.06 -2.51 -4.28
C ILE A 149 -8.23 -3.45 -4.10
N TRP A 150 -9.26 -3.27 -4.92
CA TRP A 150 -10.34 -4.23 -5.12
C TRP A 150 -10.20 -4.83 -6.51
N THR A 151 -10.14 -6.15 -6.62
CA THR A 151 -10.02 -6.85 -7.90
C THR A 151 -10.90 -8.09 -7.93
N ARG A 152 -11.50 -8.38 -9.08
CA ARG A 152 -12.26 -9.62 -9.31
C ARG A 152 -11.62 -10.45 -10.40
N HIS A 153 -10.92 -11.49 -9.98
CA HIS A 153 -10.25 -12.43 -10.85
C HIS A 153 -11.05 -13.73 -10.96
N GLU A 154 -12.01 -13.80 -11.88
CA GLU A 154 -12.97 -14.92 -12.01
C GLU A 154 -12.34 -16.30 -12.19
N SER A 155 -11.10 -16.38 -12.69
CA SER A 155 -10.38 -17.66 -12.82
C SER A 155 -9.62 -18.08 -11.57
N ALA A 156 -9.44 -17.20 -10.58
CA ALA A 156 -8.68 -17.47 -9.35
C ALA A 156 -9.58 -17.48 -8.09
N THR A 157 -10.57 -16.58 -8.01
CA THR A 157 -11.54 -16.50 -6.91
C THR A 157 -12.92 -16.10 -7.41
N ASN A 158 -13.97 -16.58 -6.73
CA ASN A 158 -15.36 -16.18 -7.01
C ASN A 158 -15.74 -14.87 -6.32
N GLU A 159 -14.90 -14.40 -5.39
CA GLU A 159 -15.15 -13.21 -4.60
C GLU A 159 -14.29 -12.03 -5.06
N THR A 160 -14.51 -10.86 -4.45
CA THR A 160 -13.65 -9.70 -4.68
C THR A 160 -12.47 -9.79 -3.72
N LEU A 161 -11.26 -9.78 -4.25
CA LEU A 161 -10.07 -9.63 -3.43
C LEU A 161 -9.92 -8.14 -3.07
N ARG A 162 -9.93 -7.82 -1.78
CA ARG A 162 -9.69 -6.48 -1.23
C ARG A 162 -8.38 -6.49 -0.45
N VAL A 163 -7.43 -5.66 -0.85
CA VAL A 163 -6.09 -5.62 -0.26
C VAL A 163 -5.73 -4.19 0.09
N ARG A 164 -5.31 -3.98 1.34
CA ARG A 164 -4.76 -2.69 1.79
C ARG A 164 -3.24 -2.81 1.93
N LEU A 165 -2.55 -1.77 1.46
CA LEU A 165 -1.11 -1.58 1.52
C LEU A 165 -0.90 -0.32 2.35
N SER A 166 -0.57 -0.50 3.62
CA SER A 166 -0.51 0.56 4.63
C SER A 166 0.54 0.23 5.68
N ARG A 167 1.29 1.25 6.12
CA ARG A 167 2.32 1.08 7.16
C ARG A 167 1.72 0.96 8.55
N SER A 168 0.46 1.37 8.74
CA SER A 168 -0.24 1.33 10.03
C SER A 168 -0.20 -0.07 10.66
N TYR A 169 -0.56 -1.11 9.88
CA TYR A 169 -0.61 -2.49 10.36
C TYR A 169 0.74 -3.03 10.80
N VAL A 170 1.78 -2.91 9.95
CA VAL A 170 3.10 -3.45 10.27
C VAL A 170 3.74 -2.65 11.41
N THR A 171 3.49 -1.34 11.49
CA THR A 171 3.95 -0.50 12.60
C THR A 171 3.29 -0.92 13.91
N ALA A 172 1.96 -1.09 13.93
CA ALA A 172 1.22 -1.54 15.11
C ALA A 172 1.63 -2.94 15.55
N ALA A 173 1.74 -3.89 14.62
CA ALA A 173 2.16 -5.26 14.91
C ALA A 173 3.59 -5.31 15.48
N LEU A 174 4.53 -4.58 14.87
CA LEU A 174 5.91 -4.50 15.36
C LEU A 174 5.98 -3.88 16.76
N LEU A 175 5.28 -2.75 16.99
CA LEU A 175 5.25 -2.12 18.31
C LEU A 175 4.65 -3.04 19.36
N SER A 176 3.57 -3.76 19.04
CA SER A 176 3.01 -4.78 19.91
C SER A 176 3.99 -5.93 20.18
N SER A 177 4.69 -6.46 19.17
CA SER A 177 5.75 -7.47 19.38
C SER A 177 6.88 -6.96 20.27
N LEU A 178 7.19 -5.65 20.22
CA LEU A 178 8.15 -5.01 21.11
C LEU A 178 7.61 -4.73 22.53
N GLY A 179 6.36 -5.07 22.82
CA GLY A 179 5.73 -4.96 24.13
C GLY A 179 5.07 -3.60 24.42
N TYR A 180 4.80 -2.80 23.39
CA TYR A 180 4.02 -1.56 23.50
C TYR A 180 2.52 -1.84 23.35
N ASP A 181 1.68 -1.04 24.00
CA ASP A 181 0.23 -1.13 23.86
C ASP A 181 -0.26 -0.40 22.60
N THR A 182 -0.78 -1.16 21.64
CA THR A 182 -1.38 -0.64 20.41
C THR A 182 -2.89 -0.89 20.32
N THR A 183 -3.53 -1.34 21.40
CA THR A 183 -4.96 -1.72 21.40
C THR A 183 -5.92 -0.54 21.22
N GLY A 184 -5.44 0.68 21.43
CA GLY A 184 -6.21 1.92 21.25
C GLY A 184 -6.28 2.43 19.80
N PHE A 185 -5.56 1.82 18.86
CA PHE A 185 -5.54 2.25 17.45
C PHE A 185 -6.53 1.40 16.64
N ASP A 186 -7.54 2.05 16.07
CA ASP A 186 -8.52 1.41 15.22
C ASP A 186 -7.98 1.38 13.78
N LEU A 187 -7.47 0.23 13.35
CA LEU A 187 -6.92 0.06 12.01
C LEU A 187 -8.05 -0.14 10.99
N ARG A 188 -7.91 0.45 9.80
CA ARG A 188 -8.97 0.51 8.80
C ARG A 188 -9.49 -0.87 8.36
N GLY A 189 -10.76 -1.16 8.62
CA GLY A 189 -11.42 -2.36 8.08
C GLY A 189 -10.97 -3.67 8.72
N ALA A 190 -11.79 -4.71 8.55
CA ALA A 190 -11.53 -6.01 9.15
C ALA A 190 -10.58 -6.84 8.28
N VAL A 191 -9.50 -7.35 8.86
CA VAL A 191 -8.58 -8.29 8.20
C VAL A 191 -9.29 -9.62 7.97
N SER A 192 -9.28 -10.12 6.73
CA SER A 192 -10.00 -11.36 6.35
C SER A 192 -9.19 -12.64 6.57
N ASN A 193 -7.87 -12.54 6.71
CA ASN A 193 -6.99 -13.67 7.02
C ASN A 193 -6.73 -13.77 8.53
N GLU A 194 -7.08 -14.91 9.15
CA GLU A 194 -6.96 -15.10 10.61
C GLU A 194 -5.51 -15.00 11.13
N ALA A 195 -4.52 -15.44 10.36
CA ALA A 195 -3.11 -15.39 10.78
C ALA A 195 -2.61 -13.93 10.83
N ILE A 196 -2.83 -13.16 9.76
CA ILE A 196 -2.47 -11.73 9.70
C ILE A 196 -3.30 -10.93 10.71
N GLN A 197 -4.59 -11.25 10.89
CA GLN A 197 -5.44 -10.63 11.91
C GLN A 197 -4.87 -10.84 13.32
N SER A 198 -4.44 -12.06 13.63
CA SER A 198 -3.86 -12.39 14.93
C SER A 198 -2.57 -11.61 15.18
N LEU A 199 -1.71 -11.43 14.16
CA LEU A 199 -0.47 -10.66 14.29
C LEU A 199 -0.71 -9.15 14.45
N THR A 200 -1.73 -8.61 13.80
CA THR A 200 -2.04 -7.16 13.80
C THR A 200 -2.87 -6.72 14.99
N THR A 201 -3.57 -7.66 15.64
CA THR A 201 -4.39 -7.41 16.86
C THR A 201 -3.78 -8.02 18.12
N ALA A 202 -2.67 -8.74 17.99
CA ALA A 202 -1.92 -9.27 19.13
C ALA A 202 -1.65 -8.13 20.11
N SER A 203 -1.85 -8.41 21.40
CA SER A 203 -1.49 -7.48 22.47
C SER A 203 -0.48 -8.15 23.37
N ASN A 204 0.76 -7.66 23.31
CA ASN A 204 1.75 -7.88 24.37
C ASN A 204 1.87 -6.64 25.26
N ALA A 205 0.75 -5.96 25.50
CA ALA A 205 0.70 -4.69 26.21
C ALA A 205 1.48 -4.74 27.54
N ASP A 206 2.16 -3.62 27.82
CA ASP A 206 2.86 -3.33 29.07
C ASP A 206 3.99 -4.29 29.45
N GLN A 207 4.53 -5.04 28.50
CA GLN A 207 5.72 -5.87 28.74
C GLN A 207 7.02 -5.07 28.69
N ARG A 208 7.03 -3.94 27.96
CA ARG A 208 8.20 -3.06 27.84
C ARG A 208 8.01 -1.79 28.67
N THR A 209 9.02 -1.46 29.46
CA THR A 209 9.09 -0.22 30.26
C THR A 209 10.14 0.78 29.76
N GLU A 210 11.04 0.34 28.87
CA GLU A 210 12.10 1.17 28.30
C GLU A 210 11.63 1.84 26.99
N GLU A 211 12.00 3.10 26.80
CA GLU A 211 11.79 3.80 25.54
C GLU A 211 12.77 3.29 24.46
N LEU A 212 12.28 3.16 23.22
CA LEU A 212 13.14 2.93 22.07
C LEU A 212 14.15 4.07 21.92
N THR A 213 15.34 3.79 21.38
CA THR A 213 16.26 4.86 21.01
C THR A 213 15.73 5.64 19.81
N GLN A 214 16.22 6.87 19.62
CA GLN A 214 15.86 7.67 18.44
C GLN A 214 16.11 6.91 17.13
N ASP A 215 17.27 6.25 16.98
CA ASP A 215 17.61 5.47 15.79
C ASP A 215 16.58 4.35 15.51
N ALA A 216 16.15 3.63 16.56
CA ALA A 216 15.18 2.56 16.40
C ALA A 216 13.80 3.12 15.99
N ARG A 217 13.39 4.27 16.55
CA ARG A 217 12.17 4.96 16.13
C ARG A 217 12.29 5.40 14.67
N GLU A 218 13.37 6.05 14.29
CA GLU A 218 13.62 6.44 12.89
C GLU A 218 13.57 5.25 11.92
N ASP A 219 14.07 4.09 12.31
CA ASP A 219 14.02 2.88 11.50
C ASP A 219 12.60 2.31 11.37
N ILE A 220 11.80 2.34 12.44
CA ILE A 220 10.37 1.96 12.39
C ILE A 220 9.59 2.87 11.42
N GLY A 221 9.80 4.19 11.51
CA GLY A 221 9.17 5.15 10.59
C GLY A 221 9.56 4.93 9.13
N LYS A 222 10.64 4.19 8.86
CA LYS A 222 11.17 3.93 7.52
C LYS A 222 10.70 2.63 6.90
N LEU A 223 9.86 1.83 7.56
CA LEU A 223 9.31 0.56 7.06
C LEU A 223 8.69 0.68 5.66
N PRO A 224 8.75 -0.40 4.85
CA PRO A 224 8.18 -0.43 3.50
C PRO A 224 6.65 -0.43 3.53
N LEU A 225 6.04 0.08 2.46
CA LEU A 225 4.59 0.13 2.27
C LEU A 225 4.04 -1.16 1.70
N PHE A 226 4.76 -1.78 0.76
CA PHE A 226 4.19 -2.85 -0.07
C PHE A 226 4.58 -4.25 0.34
N ASP A 227 5.65 -4.42 1.11
CA ASP A 227 6.09 -5.73 1.59
C ASP A 227 4.99 -6.48 2.36
N PHE A 228 4.08 -5.76 3.01
CA PHE A 228 3.11 -6.32 3.94
C PHE A 228 1.66 -6.07 3.49
N PRO A 229 1.17 -6.72 2.42
CA PRO A 229 -0.24 -6.66 2.06
C PRO A 229 -1.14 -7.15 3.18
N VAL A 230 -2.28 -6.49 3.34
CA VAL A 230 -3.30 -6.85 4.32
C VAL A 230 -4.60 -7.17 3.58
N PRO A 231 -5.01 -8.45 3.51
CA PRO A 231 -6.30 -8.80 2.94
C PRO A 231 -7.41 -8.33 3.89
N LEU A 232 -8.35 -7.56 3.37
CA LEU A 232 -9.50 -7.06 4.11
C LEU A 232 -10.77 -7.78 3.67
N THR A 233 -11.78 -7.77 4.54
CA THR A 233 -13.12 -8.21 4.18
C THR A 233 -13.74 -7.25 3.16
N THR A 234 -14.52 -7.80 2.24
CA THR A 234 -15.23 -7.01 1.21
C THR A 234 -16.39 -6.19 1.79
N ALA A 235 -16.92 -6.60 2.93
CA ALA A 235 -17.90 -5.82 3.67
C ALA A 235 -17.22 -4.54 4.21
N SER A 236 -17.67 -3.39 3.73
CA SER A 236 -17.33 -2.10 4.31
C SER A 236 -17.74 -2.07 5.78
N GLY A 237 -16.95 -1.41 6.63
CA GLY A 237 -17.41 -1.03 7.97
C GLY A 237 -18.63 -0.11 7.87
N THR A 238 -19.27 0.19 8.99
CA THR A 238 -20.31 1.24 9.00
C THR A 238 -19.61 2.57 8.72
N ASP A 239 -19.87 3.18 7.56
CA ASP A 239 -19.37 4.51 7.12
C ASP A 239 -18.00 4.55 6.38
N ASP A 240 -17.78 3.67 5.39
CA ASP A 240 -16.65 3.78 4.44
C ASP A 240 -17.14 4.03 3.00
N PRO A 241 -17.35 5.30 2.60
CA PRO A 241 -17.96 5.64 1.30
C PRO A 241 -17.06 5.27 0.10
N VAL A 242 -15.75 5.15 0.30
CA VAL A 242 -14.81 4.73 -0.74
C VAL A 242 -14.93 3.23 -0.97
N ALA A 243 -14.90 2.42 0.10
CA ALA A 243 -15.08 0.98 0.00
C ALA A 243 -16.45 0.62 -0.54
N ASP A 244 -17.52 1.31 -0.10
CA ASP A 244 -18.86 1.14 -0.63
C ASP A 244 -18.91 1.41 -2.14
N ARG A 245 -18.27 2.50 -2.58
CA ARG A 245 -18.24 2.85 -4.01
C ARG A 245 -17.44 1.85 -4.83
N ALA A 246 -16.27 1.41 -4.34
CA ALA A 246 -15.46 0.40 -5.01
C ALA A 246 -16.22 -0.92 -5.14
N SER A 247 -16.83 -1.39 -4.05
CA SER A 247 -17.66 -2.60 -4.03
C SER A 247 -18.85 -2.50 -4.99
N ALA A 248 -19.55 -1.36 -5.03
CA ALA A 248 -20.65 -1.13 -5.98
C ALA A 248 -20.19 -1.19 -7.44
N LEU A 249 -19.07 -0.53 -7.76
CA LEU A 249 -18.49 -0.55 -9.12
C LEU A 249 -18.14 -1.98 -9.55
N LEU A 250 -17.53 -2.76 -8.67
CA LEU A 250 -17.16 -4.13 -8.98
C LEU A 250 -18.39 -5.02 -9.07
N THR A 251 -19.36 -4.92 -8.17
CA THR A 251 -20.57 -5.79 -8.17
C THR A 251 -21.58 -5.42 -9.24
N GLY A 252 -21.43 -4.26 -9.90
CA GLY A 252 -22.39 -3.76 -10.86
C GLY A 252 -23.62 -3.13 -10.21
N ASP A 253 -23.58 -2.88 -8.89
CA ASP A 253 -24.62 -2.13 -8.17
C ASP A 253 -24.45 -0.62 -8.39
N VAL A 254 -24.42 -0.23 -9.66
CA VAL A 254 -24.27 1.14 -10.14
C VAL A 254 -25.27 1.41 -11.26
N ASP A 255 -25.45 2.67 -11.62
CA ASP A 255 -26.36 3.03 -12.71
C ASP A 255 -26.04 2.24 -14.00
N GLU A 256 -27.09 1.78 -14.71
CA GLU A 256 -26.97 1.02 -15.97
C GLU A 256 -26.09 1.73 -17.01
N TRP A 257 -25.92 3.04 -16.92
CA TRP A 257 -25.01 3.82 -17.76
C TRP A 257 -23.57 3.31 -17.74
N TYR A 258 -23.13 2.72 -16.63
CA TYR A 258 -21.78 2.16 -16.48
C TYR A 258 -21.59 0.83 -17.24
N GLY A 259 -22.67 0.15 -17.64
CA GLY A 259 -22.58 -1.09 -18.43
C GLY A 259 -22.02 -2.25 -17.60
N ASP A 260 -21.01 -2.92 -18.15
CA ASP A 260 -20.40 -4.09 -17.50
C ASP A 260 -19.74 -3.72 -16.15
N PRO A 261 -19.78 -4.63 -15.16
CA PRO A 261 -19.14 -4.39 -13.88
C PRO A 261 -17.63 -4.14 -14.01
N PHE A 262 -17.11 -3.29 -13.13
CA PHE A 262 -15.67 -3.03 -13.07
C PHE A 262 -14.93 -4.26 -12.56
N ARG A 263 -13.66 -4.38 -12.97
CA ARG A 263 -12.80 -5.53 -12.66
C ARG A 263 -11.73 -5.20 -11.64
N THR A 264 -11.28 -3.95 -11.64
CA THR A 264 -10.29 -3.43 -10.70
C THR A 264 -10.71 -2.03 -10.26
N ALA A 265 -10.58 -1.75 -8.97
CA ALA A 265 -10.60 -0.41 -8.39
C ALA A 265 -9.38 -0.22 -7.50
N VAL A 266 -8.72 0.93 -7.61
CA VAL A 266 -7.56 1.31 -6.81
C VAL A 266 -7.86 2.64 -6.15
N PHE A 267 -7.82 2.65 -4.83
CA PHE A 267 -7.88 3.88 -4.05
C PHE A 267 -6.47 4.26 -3.61
N VAL A 268 -6.12 5.52 -3.85
CA VAL A 268 -4.88 6.14 -3.38
C VAL A 268 -5.24 7.13 -2.31
N GLU A 269 -4.87 6.81 -1.08
CA GLU A 269 -5.11 7.62 0.10
C GLU A 269 -3.95 8.62 0.27
N TYR A 270 -4.26 9.91 0.29
CA TYR A 270 -3.23 10.94 0.40
C TYR A 270 -2.47 10.88 1.72
N GLU A 271 -3.14 10.41 2.77
CA GLU A 271 -2.66 10.43 4.15
C GLU A 271 -3.23 9.24 4.93
N ASP A 272 -2.34 8.35 5.36
CA ASP A 272 -2.67 7.22 6.23
C ASP A 272 -2.77 7.73 7.67
N THR A 273 -3.98 8.10 8.08
CA THR A 273 -4.21 8.76 9.38
C THR A 273 -3.89 7.81 10.53
N GLU A 274 -4.25 6.52 10.39
CA GLU A 274 -3.98 5.48 11.37
C GLU A 274 -2.47 5.31 11.59
N TRP A 275 -1.68 5.35 10.51
CA TRP A 275 -0.22 5.32 10.64
C TRP A 275 0.31 6.58 11.32
N ARG A 276 -0.21 7.77 11.00
CA ARG A 276 0.26 9.03 11.63
C ARG A 276 -0.07 9.11 13.11
N ASP A 277 -1.22 8.61 13.53
CA ASP A 277 -1.59 8.52 14.94
C ASP A 277 -0.61 7.61 15.70
N LEU A 278 -0.21 6.48 15.12
CA LEU A 278 0.84 5.63 15.68
C LEU A 278 2.18 6.37 15.76
N LEU A 279 2.58 7.07 14.69
CA LEU A 279 3.84 7.80 14.70
C LEU A 279 3.88 8.87 15.79
N GLU A 280 2.80 9.64 15.93
CA GLU A 280 2.69 10.69 16.96
C GLU A 280 2.72 10.09 18.37
N ALA A 281 1.91 9.05 18.62
CA ALA A 281 1.79 8.45 19.94
C ALA A 281 3.11 7.84 20.46
N PHE A 282 3.95 7.33 19.57
CA PHE A 282 5.22 6.68 19.91
C PHE A 282 6.46 7.54 19.64
N ASP A 283 6.29 8.85 19.37
CA ASP A 283 7.39 9.79 19.01
C ASP A 283 8.29 9.25 17.89
N ILE A 284 7.66 8.62 16.89
CA ILE A 284 8.33 8.09 15.71
C ILE A 284 8.37 9.19 14.66
N PRO A 285 9.56 9.59 14.19
CA PRO A 285 9.65 10.64 13.19
C PRO A 285 9.13 10.16 11.85
N LEU A 286 8.37 11.02 11.17
CA LEU A 286 8.01 10.82 9.77
C LEU A 286 9.30 10.66 8.93
N PRO A 287 9.37 9.65 8.06
CA PRO A 287 10.55 9.46 7.22
C PRO A 287 10.71 10.67 6.29
N GLU A 288 11.92 11.23 6.22
CA GLU A 288 12.21 12.30 5.29
C GLU A 288 12.01 11.79 3.85
N SER A 289 11.09 12.41 3.10
CA SER A 289 11.10 12.28 1.63
C SER A 289 12.44 12.84 1.15
N SER A 290 13.19 12.07 0.38
CA SER A 290 14.56 12.40 -0.04
C SER A 290 14.72 13.71 -0.83
N ASP A 291 13.67 14.48 -1.12
CA ASP A 291 13.80 15.80 -1.75
C ASP A 291 12.75 16.89 -1.41
N ARG A 292 12.10 16.87 -0.22
CA ARG A 292 11.27 18.02 0.22
C ARG A 292 12.08 19.29 0.54
N GLY A 293 13.42 19.21 0.50
CA GLY A 293 14.34 20.30 0.88
C GLY A 293 14.41 21.49 -0.09
N SER A 294 14.06 21.30 -1.37
CA SER A 294 14.22 22.37 -2.38
C SER A 294 12.92 23.13 -2.71
N ALA A 295 11.79 22.44 -2.84
CA ALA A 295 10.51 23.04 -3.24
C ALA A 295 9.78 23.75 -2.07
N GLY A 296 9.81 23.17 -0.85
CA GLY A 296 9.14 23.73 0.32
C GLY A 296 9.74 25.05 0.83
N ARG A 297 11.03 25.29 0.58
CA ARG A 297 11.71 26.56 0.93
C ARG A 297 11.33 27.73 0.01
N ILE A 298 10.96 27.46 -1.24
CA ILE A 298 10.59 28.50 -2.21
C ILE A 298 9.19 29.05 -1.91
N SER A 299 8.27 28.19 -1.48
CA SER A 299 6.89 28.58 -1.14
C SER A 299 6.78 29.36 0.17
N ARG A 300 7.55 28.97 1.21
CA ARG A 300 7.57 29.71 2.50
C ARG A 300 8.28 31.07 2.42
N ARG A 301 9.28 31.23 1.53
CA ARG A 301 9.92 32.54 1.27
C ARG A 301 9.07 33.50 0.43
N ARG A 302 8.17 32.99 -0.44
CA ARG A 302 7.28 33.84 -1.24
C ARG A 302 6.09 34.38 -0.45
N LEU A 303 5.53 33.63 0.50
CA LEU A 303 4.45 34.16 1.36
C LEU A 303 4.94 35.22 2.34
N THR A 304 6.13 35.06 2.93
CA THR A 304 6.71 36.05 3.86
C THR A 304 7.13 37.35 3.17
N ALA A 305 7.46 37.32 1.87
CA ALA A 305 7.79 38.52 1.10
C ALA A 305 6.55 39.33 0.66
N LYS A 306 5.38 38.70 0.48
CA LYS A 306 4.15 39.39 0.05
C LYS A 306 3.45 40.14 1.18
N THR A 307 3.58 39.69 2.43
CA THR A 307 2.95 40.34 3.59
C THR A 307 3.65 41.63 4.04
N ARG A 308 4.87 41.92 3.54
CA ARG A 308 5.61 43.15 3.88
C ARG A 308 5.40 44.33 2.91
N ARG A 309 4.59 44.20 1.86
CA ARG A 309 4.41 45.25 0.84
C ARG A 309 3.02 45.91 0.79
N VAL A 310 2.18 45.70 1.79
CA VAL A 310 0.91 46.44 1.95
C VAL A 310 0.85 47.07 3.34
N LYS A 311 1.67 48.11 3.53
CA LYS A 311 1.47 49.17 4.53
C LYS A 311 2.47 50.29 4.23
N ARG A 312 2.07 51.19 3.36
CA ARG A 312 2.36 52.63 3.37
C ARG A 312 1.58 53.29 2.23
#